data_AF-A0A7Y7YRL3-F1
#
_entry.id   AF-A0A7Y7YRL3-F1
#
_cell.length_a   1.000
_cell.length_b   1.000
_cell.length_c   1.000
_cell.angle_alpha   90.00
_cell.angle_beta   90.00
_cell.angle_gamma   90.00
#
_symmetry.space_group_name_H-M   'P 1'
#
loop_
_entity.id
_entity.type
_entity.pdbx_description
1 polymer ?
#
loop_
_entity_poly.entity_id
_entity_poly.type
_entity_poly.pdbx_seq_one_letter_code
_entity_poly.pdbx_strand_id
1 'polypeptide(L)'
;MNEPISLSHYLGLCQRALEQNKPEYVNDIYELLKARHPEFRSSFKVKFQTTLLNHYLIRDLKPFPVPSPDLYTVFTAWEKNNPAWRNSLAEALDFGKVETCAGLLKESFGTYVHKVMAKPVIKI
;
A
#
# COMPACT_ATOMS: atom_id res chain seq x y z
N MET A 1 -4.38 32.33 7.96
CA MET A 1 -3.57 32.03 6.76
C MET A 1 -3.71 30.54 6.50
N ASN A 2 -4.31 30.15 5.37
CA ASN A 2 -4.35 28.73 4.98
C ASN A 2 -2.99 28.39 4.38
N GLU A 3 -2.27 27.44 4.98
CA GLU A 3 -1.07 26.87 4.35
C GLU A 3 -1.44 26.32 2.97
N PRO A 4 -0.56 26.50 1.96
CA PRO A 4 -0.78 25.87 0.66
C PRO A 4 -0.77 24.35 0.83
N ILE A 5 -1.90 23.71 0.51
CA ILE A 5 -2.03 22.25 0.56
C ILE A 5 -1.09 21.65 -0.49
N SER A 6 -0.16 20.80 -0.05
CA SER A 6 0.82 20.13 -0.90
C SER A 6 0.44 18.67 -1.17
N LEU A 7 1.04 18.05 -2.19
CA LEU A 7 0.93 16.61 -2.43
C LEU A 7 1.27 15.77 -1.17
N SER A 8 2.28 16.19 -0.42
CA SER A 8 2.68 15.54 0.84
C SER A 8 1.59 15.59 1.90
N HIS A 9 0.76 16.64 1.92
CA HIS A 9 -0.38 16.75 2.82
C HIS A 9 -1.40 15.63 2.55
N TYR A 10 -1.79 15.44 1.29
CA TYR A 10 -2.72 14.36 0.89
C TYR A 10 -2.16 12.97 1.23
N LEU A 11 -0.89 12.72 0.93
CA LEU A 11 -0.24 11.45 1.28
C LEU A 11 -0.19 11.21 2.79
N GLY A 12 0.00 12.27 3.59
CA GLY A 12 -0.05 12.21 5.05
C GLY A 12 -1.45 11.87 5.59
N LEU A 13 -2.52 12.35 4.95
CA LEU A 13 -3.89 11.95 5.28
C LEU A 13 -4.11 10.47 4.96
N CYS A 14 -3.66 10.01 3.79
CA CYS A 14 -3.75 8.60 3.42
C CYS A 14 -2.97 7.70 4.37
N GLN A 15 -1.76 8.09 4.76
CA GLN A 15 -0.96 7.37 5.75
C GLN A 15 -1.76 7.16 7.04
N ARG A 16 -2.34 8.23 7.61
CA ARG A 16 -3.12 8.14 8.85
C ARG A 16 -4.32 7.21 8.71
N ALA A 17 -5.01 7.24 7.58
CA ALA A 17 -6.14 6.35 7.30
C ALA A 17 -5.70 4.88 7.23
N LEU A 18 -4.61 4.60 6.51
CA LEU A 18 -4.02 3.26 6.39
C LEU A 18 -3.52 2.72 7.74
N GLU A 19 -2.90 3.56 8.57
CA GLU A 19 -2.49 3.22 9.94
C GLU A 19 -3.68 2.94 10.88
N GLN A 20 -4.88 3.39 10.52
CA GLN A 20 -6.11 3.02 11.22
C GLN A 20 -6.81 1.80 10.59
N ASN A 21 -6.18 1.16 9.60
CA ASN A 21 -6.76 0.08 8.80
C ASN A 21 -8.07 0.50 8.11
N LYS A 22 -8.10 1.75 7.60
CA LYS A 22 -9.26 2.35 6.90
C LYS A 22 -8.90 2.79 5.47
N PRO A 23 -8.59 1.86 4.55
CA PRO A 23 -8.25 2.19 3.17
C PRO A 23 -9.40 2.86 2.40
N GLU A 24 -10.66 2.71 2.82
CA GLU A 24 -11.84 3.35 2.23
C GLU A 24 -11.75 4.88 2.22
N TYR A 25 -11.16 5.49 3.25
CA TYR A 25 -10.99 6.95 3.33
C TYR A 25 -9.98 7.50 2.32
N VAL A 26 -9.13 6.65 1.72
CA VAL A 26 -8.22 7.10 0.66
C VAL A 26 -9.01 7.57 -0.57
N ASN A 27 -10.17 6.97 -0.84
CA ASN A 27 -11.01 7.39 -1.97
C ASN A 27 -11.43 8.86 -1.81
N ASP A 28 -11.95 9.24 -0.64
CA ASP A 28 -12.41 10.61 -0.36
C ASP A 28 -11.26 11.62 -0.45
N ILE A 29 -10.09 11.24 0.07
CA ILE A 29 -8.87 12.06 -0.01
C ILE A 29 -8.45 12.25 -1.47
N TYR A 30 -8.53 11.20 -2.28
CA TYR A 30 -8.16 11.24 -3.69
C TYR A 30 -9.16 12.03 -4.53
N GLU A 31 -10.46 11.92 -4.27
CA GLU A 31 -11.49 12.76 -4.89
C GLU A 31 -11.28 14.23 -4.57
N LEU A 32 -10.98 14.56 -3.31
CA LEU A 32 -10.65 15.94 -2.92
C LEU A 32 -9.41 16.45 -3.65
N LEU A 33 -8.36 15.63 -3.75
CA LEU A 33 -7.16 15.96 -4.53
C LEU A 33 -7.50 16.22 -5.99
N LYS A 34 -8.27 15.34 -6.65
CA LYS A 34 -8.65 15.53 -8.05
C LYS A 34 -9.44 16.83 -8.27
N ALA A 35 -10.32 17.18 -7.32
CA ALA A 35 -11.14 18.38 -7.41
C ALA A 35 -10.36 19.68 -7.16
N ARG A 36 -9.37 19.66 -6.26
CA ARG A 36 -8.66 20.87 -5.79
C ARG A 36 -7.30 21.07 -6.45
N HIS A 37 -6.61 19.97 -6.75
CA HIS A 37 -5.22 19.95 -7.26
C HIS A 37 -5.04 18.82 -8.30
N PRO A 38 -5.74 18.87 -9.44
CA PRO A 38 -5.64 17.85 -10.48
C PRO A 38 -4.20 17.66 -11.00
N GLU A 39 -3.35 18.68 -10.90
CA GLU A 39 -1.92 18.63 -11.23
C GLU A 39 -1.14 17.59 -10.40
N PHE A 40 -1.62 17.25 -9.20
CA PHE A 40 -0.99 16.25 -8.34
C PHE A 40 -1.40 14.82 -8.67
N ARG A 41 -2.40 14.60 -9.54
CA ARG A 41 -3.04 13.30 -9.75
C ARG A 41 -2.04 12.20 -10.11
N SER A 42 -1.19 12.43 -11.11
CA SER A 42 -0.22 11.43 -11.59
C SER A 42 0.85 11.13 -10.53
N SER A 43 1.39 12.18 -9.92
CA SER A 43 2.40 12.06 -8.86
C SER A 43 1.86 11.36 -7.61
N PHE A 44 0.59 11.61 -7.27
CA PHE A 44 -0.09 10.94 -6.17
C PHE A 44 -0.21 9.45 -6.42
N LYS A 45 -0.69 9.01 -7.60
CA LYS A 45 -0.82 7.58 -7.92
C LYS A 45 0.48 6.81 -7.75
N VAL A 46 1.60 7.41 -8.18
CA VAL A 46 2.93 6.80 -8.05
C VAL A 46 3.37 6.76 -6.59
N LYS A 47 3.31 7.88 -5.87
CA LYS A 47 3.78 7.96 -4.48
C LYS A 47 2.90 7.17 -3.50
N PHE A 48 1.59 7.07 -3.78
CA PHE A 48 0.66 6.32 -2.94
C PHE A 48 0.99 4.82 -2.89
N GLN A 49 1.60 4.26 -3.94
CA GLN A 49 2.09 2.87 -3.93
C GLN A 49 3.05 2.61 -2.76
N THR A 50 4.00 3.51 -2.54
CA THR A 50 4.95 3.43 -1.41
C THR A 50 4.23 3.63 -0.07
N THR A 51 3.26 4.56 -0.01
CA THR A 51 2.47 4.80 1.21
C THR A 51 1.65 3.57 1.59
N LEU A 52 0.96 2.94 0.64
CA LEU A 52 0.20 1.70 0.86
C LEU A 52 1.12 0.57 1.34
N LEU A 53 2.26 0.38 0.67
CA LEU A 53 3.22 -0.66 1.04
C LEU A 53 3.67 -0.53 2.50
N ASN A 54 4.14 0.66 2.88
CA ASN A 54 4.80 0.88 4.16
C ASN A 54 3.83 0.91 5.34
N HIS A 55 2.64 1.48 5.14
CA HIS A 55 1.70 1.78 6.22
C HIS A 55 0.51 0.83 6.29
N TYR A 56 0.34 -0.06 5.29
CA TYR A 56 -0.77 -1.01 5.24
C TYR A 56 -0.33 -2.45 5.02
N LEU A 57 0.45 -2.73 3.96
CA LEU A 57 0.81 -4.10 3.58
C LEU A 57 1.87 -4.72 4.51
N ILE A 58 2.97 -4.00 4.74
CA ILE A 58 4.09 -4.51 5.56
C ILE A 58 3.80 -4.39 7.06
N ARG A 59 2.99 -3.41 7.47
CA ARG A 59 2.77 -3.05 8.87
C ARG A 59 2.35 -4.23 9.74
N ASP A 60 1.38 -5.01 9.29
CA ASP A 60 0.79 -6.10 10.08
C ASP A 60 1.63 -7.38 10.07
N LEU A 61 2.68 -7.42 9.25
CA LEU A 61 3.62 -8.54 9.15
C LEU A 61 4.86 -8.35 10.04
N LYS A 62 4.92 -7.28 10.83
CA LYS A 62 6.04 -7.03 11.76
C LYS A 62 6.18 -7.99 12.95
N PRO A 63 5.21 -8.82 13.38
CA PRO A 63 5.43 -9.69 14.54
C PRO A 63 6.07 -11.06 14.21
N PHE A 64 6.60 -11.31 13.00
CA PHE A 64 7.29 -12.59 12.73
C PHE A 64 8.60 -12.70 13.55
N PRO A 65 8.71 -13.63 14.52
CA PRO A 65 9.83 -13.72 15.47
C PRO A 65 11.04 -14.49 14.91
N VAL A 66 11.21 -14.51 13.60
CA VAL A 66 12.32 -15.16 12.88
C VAL A 66 13.33 -14.05 12.54
N PRO A 67 14.65 -14.30 12.41
CA PRO A 67 15.57 -13.29 11.85
C PRO A 67 14.99 -12.82 10.52
N SER A 68 14.33 -11.65 10.55
CA SER A 68 13.40 -11.26 9.51
C SER A 68 14.19 -11.18 8.21
N PRO A 69 13.83 -11.95 7.16
CA PRO A 69 14.14 -11.50 5.82
C PRO A 69 13.68 -10.06 5.73
N ASP A 70 14.48 -9.21 5.11
CA ASP A 70 14.06 -7.86 4.81
C ASP A 70 12.69 -7.93 4.09
N LEU A 71 11.63 -7.44 4.75
CA LEU A 71 10.26 -7.54 4.24
C LEU A 71 10.13 -6.85 2.87
N TYR A 72 11.02 -5.89 2.56
CA TYR A 72 11.14 -5.31 1.23
C TYR A 72 11.71 -6.29 0.19
N THR A 73 12.66 -7.14 0.57
CA THR A 73 13.15 -8.24 -0.27
C THR A 73 12.04 -9.27 -0.54
N VAL A 74 11.25 -9.62 0.48
CA VAL A 74 10.09 -10.52 0.32
C VAL A 74 9.02 -9.88 -0.57
N PHE A 75 8.73 -8.60 -0.36
CA PHE A 75 7.81 -7.85 -1.22
C PHE A 75 8.29 -7.80 -2.66
N THR A 76 9.58 -7.57 -2.90
CA THR A 76 10.17 -7.57 -4.24
C THR A 76 9.98 -8.92 -4.95
N ALA A 77 10.09 -10.03 -4.21
CA ALA A 77 9.84 -11.36 -4.75
C ALA A 77 8.35 -11.61 -5.03
N TRP A 78 7.45 -11.14 -4.16
CA TRP A 78 6.01 -11.19 -4.40
C TRP A 78 5.61 -10.33 -5.61
N GLU A 79 6.17 -9.13 -5.75
CA GLU A 79 5.90 -8.19 -6.84
C GLU A 79 6.21 -8.81 -8.20
N LYS A 80 7.30 -9.57 -8.33
CA LYS A 80 7.64 -10.30 -9.56
C LYS A 80 6.56 -11.28 -9.99
N ASN A 81 5.80 -11.84 -9.03
CA ASN A 81 4.68 -12.74 -9.30
C ASN A 81 3.34 -12.00 -9.45
N ASN A 82 3.29 -10.70 -9.15
CA ASN A 82 2.08 -9.88 -9.16
C ASN A 82 2.29 -8.57 -9.95
N PRO A 83 2.80 -8.59 -11.19
CA PRO A 83 3.26 -7.38 -11.89
C PRO A 83 2.16 -6.34 -12.12
N ALA A 84 0.89 -6.75 -12.14
CA ALA A 84 -0.26 -5.89 -12.37
C ALA A 84 -0.71 -5.07 -11.15
N TRP A 85 -0.12 -5.28 -9.96
CA TRP A 85 -0.62 -4.68 -8.72
C TRP A 85 -0.63 -3.14 -8.74
N ARG A 86 0.41 -2.52 -9.33
CA ARG A 86 0.51 -1.05 -9.45
C ARG A 86 -0.61 -0.47 -10.31
N ASN A 87 -0.89 -1.11 -11.45
CA ASN A 87 -1.95 -0.69 -12.36
C ASN A 87 -3.32 -0.90 -11.72
N SER A 88 -3.52 -2.04 -11.07
CA SER A 88 -4.76 -2.35 -10.33
C SER A 88 -5.03 -1.31 -9.25
N LEU A 89 -3.99 -0.88 -8.52
CA LEU A 89 -4.12 0.17 -7.50
C LEU A 89 -4.43 1.54 -8.11
N ALA A 90 -3.80 1.88 -9.23
CA ALA A 90 -4.04 3.14 -9.94
C ALA A 90 -5.46 3.22 -10.51
N GLU A 91 -6.01 2.12 -11.01
CA GLU A 91 -7.40 2.00 -11.44
C GLU A 91 -8.35 2.05 -10.24
N ALA A 92 -8.01 1.36 -9.14
CA ALA A 92 -8.79 1.41 -7.92
C ALA A 92 -8.94 2.84 -7.37
N LEU A 93 -7.88 3.65 -7.44
CA LEU A 93 -7.95 5.08 -7.11
C LEU A 93 -8.93 5.83 -8.02
N ASP A 94 -8.90 5.59 -9.33
CA ASP A 94 -9.78 6.29 -10.27
C ASP A 94 -11.26 5.89 -10.14
N PHE A 95 -11.53 4.63 -9.79
CA PHE A 95 -12.88 4.07 -9.69
C PHE A 95 -13.44 4.02 -8.26
N GLY A 96 -12.73 4.56 -7.28
CA GLY A 96 -13.19 4.56 -5.88
C GLY A 96 -13.18 3.17 -5.22
N LYS A 97 -12.29 2.27 -5.64
CA LYS A 97 -12.20 0.87 -5.17
C LYS A 97 -10.95 0.59 -4.33
N VAL A 98 -10.36 1.61 -3.69
CA VAL A 98 -9.09 1.45 -2.96
C VAL A 98 -9.21 0.43 -1.83
N GLU A 99 -10.32 0.41 -1.07
CA GLU A 99 -10.54 -0.56 0.00
C GLU A 99 -10.42 -2.01 -0.50
N THR A 100 -11.21 -2.36 -1.52
CA THR A 100 -11.22 -3.71 -2.11
C THR A 100 -9.84 -4.08 -2.64
N CYS A 101 -9.20 -3.19 -3.40
CA CYS A 101 -7.88 -3.45 -3.96
C CYS A 101 -6.83 -3.63 -2.86
N ALA A 102 -6.77 -2.73 -1.89
CA ALA A 102 -5.84 -2.80 -0.78
C ALA A 102 -6.04 -4.08 0.06
N GLY A 103 -7.29 -4.49 0.30
CA GLY A 103 -7.61 -5.75 0.98
C GLY A 103 -7.07 -6.98 0.24
N LEU A 104 -7.34 -7.08 -1.06
CA LEU A 104 -6.84 -8.19 -1.89
C LEU A 104 -5.31 -8.24 -1.96
N LEU A 105 -4.67 -7.07 -2.06
CA LEU A 105 -3.20 -6.98 -2.04
C LEU A 105 -2.64 -7.44 -0.70
N LYS A 106 -3.26 -7.04 0.41
CA LYS A 106 -2.86 -7.43 1.77
C LYS A 106 -2.99 -8.93 1.99
N GLU A 107 -4.10 -9.53 1.54
CA GLU A 107 -4.33 -10.98 1.61
C GLU A 107 -3.34 -11.76 0.74
N SER A 108 -3.16 -11.34 -0.52
CA SER A 108 -2.21 -11.96 -1.45
C SER A 108 -0.78 -11.92 -0.91
N PHE A 109 -0.35 -10.75 -0.42
CA PHE A 109 0.99 -10.60 0.14
C PHE A 109 1.16 -11.38 1.44
N GLY A 110 0.17 -11.31 2.36
CA GLY A 110 0.18 -12.09 3.60
C GLY A 110 0.29 -13.60 3.35
N THR A 111 -0.49 -14.12 2.41
CA THR A 111 -0.43 -15.54 1.99
C THR A 111 0.94 -15.91 1.45
N TYR A 112 1.54 -15.05 0.62
CA TYR A 112 2.89 -15.27 0.11
C TYR A 112 3.93 -15.30 1.23
N VAL A 113 3.87 -14.35 2.17
CA VAL A 113 4.74 -14.30 3.34
C VAL A 113 4.63 -15.58 4.16
N HIS A 114 3.41 -16.03 4.48
CA HIS A 114 3.21 -17.30 5.19
C HIS A 114 3.83 -18.49 4.45
N LYS A 115 3.66 -18.58 3.13
CA LYS A 115 4.23 -19.67 2.32
C LYS A 115 5.76 -19.69 2.32
N VAL A 116 6.41 -18.53 2.24
CA VAL A 116 7.88 -18.45 2.18
C VAL A 116 8.54 -18.53 3.55
N MET A 117 7.87 -18.03 4.60
CA MET A 117 8.36 -18.05 5.98
C MET A 117 8.08 -19.38 6.70
N ALA A 118 7.06 -20.14 6.30
CA ALA A 118 6.73 -21.43 6.91
C ALA A 118 7.57 -22.61 6.40
N LYS A 119 8.54 -22.40 5.48
CA LYS A 119 9.43 -23.48 5.04
C LYS A 119 10.40 -23.85 6.17
N PRO A 120 10.37 -25.09 6.69
CA PRO A 120 11.33 -25.51 7.71
C PRO A 120 12.75 -25.52 7.11
N VAL A 121 13.71 -25.06 7.89
CA VAL A 121 15.14 -25.28 7.62
C VAL A 121 15.36 -26.79 7.70
N ILE A 122 15.46 -27.46 6.56
CA ILE A 122 15.98 -28.83 6.51
C ILE A 122 17.46 -28.70 6.89
N LYS A 123 17.79 -29.05 8.14
CA LYS A 123 19.18 -29.27 8.54
C LYS A 123 19.66 -30.51 7.79
N ILE A 124 20.57 -30.31 6.85
CA ILE A 124 21.36 -31.37 6.21
C ILE A 124 22.48 -31.76 7.17
#